data_AF-A0A119HDZ3-F1
#
_entry.id   AF-A0A119HDZ3-F1
#
_cell.length_a   1.000
_cell.length_b   1.000
_cell.length_c   1.000
_cell.angle_alpha   90.00
_cell.angle_beta   90.00
_cell.angle_gamma   90.00
#
_symmetry.space_group_name_H-M   'P 1'
#
loop_
_entity.id
_entity.type
_entity.pdbx_description
1 polymer ?
#
loop_
_entity_poly.entity_id
_entity_poly.type
_entity_poly.pdbx_seq_one_letter_code
_entity_poly.pdbx_strand_id
1 'polypeptide(L)'
;MSRHTVSYDGRVFEVPYELSGQQIVLVVDPHAGTVVRVQNRAGEPQGAATALDAIANSRRRRSKPPVEPPTAAPAPGPNLIELAHRHHYRRED
;
A
#
# COMPACT_ATOMS: atom_id res chain seq x y z
N MET A 1 5.43 -1.67 0.78
CA MET A 1 4.34 -2.59 0.36
C MET A 1 3.02 -1.88 0.60
N SER A 2 2.37 -1.45 -0.48
CA SER A 2 1.21 -0.55 -0.48
C SER A 2 0.00 -1.24 0.15
N ARG A 3 -0.34 -0.84 1.38
CA ARG A 3 -1.55 -1.23 2.09
C ARG A 3 -2.67 -0.33 1.57
N HIS A 4 -3.43 -0.80 0.58
CA HIS A 4 -4.53 -0.02 -0.05
C HIS A 4 -5.81 -0.17 0.76
N THR A 5 -5.79 0.41 1.96
CA THR A 5 -6.88 0.35 2.93
C THR A 5 -7.28 1.74 3.36
N VAL A 6 -8.58 1.97 3.47
CA VAL A 6 -9.15 3.20 4.04
C VAL A 6 -10.00 2.87 5.24
N SER A 7 -10.03 3.78 6.21
CA SER A 7 -10.82 3.62 7.43
C SER A 7 -11.98 4.61 7.47
N TYR A 8 -13.17 4.13 7.82
CA TYR A 8 -14.35 4.95 8.04
C TYR A 8 -15.11 4.39 9.24
N ASP A 9 -15.50 5.25 10.18
CA ASP A 9 -16.30 4.88 11.36
C ASP A 9 -15.73 3.67 12.14
N GLY A 10 -14.41 3.66 12.36
CA GLY A 10 -13.71 2.57 13.06
C GLY A 10 -13.60 1.25 12.26
N ARG A 11 -14.18 1.17 11.06
CA ARG A 11 -14.07 0.04 10.15
C ARG A 11 -13.01 0.30 9.09
N VAL A 12 -12.41 -0.77 8.57
CA VAL A 12 -11.42 -0.69 7.49
C VAL A 12 -12.00 -1.32 6.23
N PHE A 13 -11.70 -0.73 5.09
CA PHE A 13 -12.17 -1.15 3.78
C PHE A 13 -10.98 -1.29 2.84
N GLU A 14 -11.01 -2.33 2.01
CA GLU A 14 -10.09 -2.49 0.90
C GLU A 14 -10.56 -1.68 -0.30
N VAL A 15 -9.63 -0.94 -0.91
CA VAL A 15 -9.85 -0.20 -2.15
C VAL A 15 -8.91 -0.70 -3.24
N PRO A 16 -9.24 -0.54 -4.54
CA PRO A 16 -8.34 -0.83 -5.63
C PRO A 16 -6.96 -0.18 -5.44
N TYR A 17 -5.89 -0.90 -5.74
CA TYR A 17 -4.53 -0.43 -5.45
C TYR A 17 -4.16 0.80 -6.29
N GLU A 18 -4.80 0.98 -7.44
CA GLU A 18 -4.69 2.14 -8.32
C GLU A 18 -5.08 3.44 -7.60
N LEU A 19 -5.94 3.35 -6.58
CA LEU A 19 -6.38 4.48 -5.77
C LEU A 19 -5.47 4.75 -4.56
N SER A 20 -4.42 3.96 -4.37
CA SER A 20 -3.46 4.15 -3.27
C SER A 20 -2.75 5.49 -3.41
N GLY A 21 -2.74 6.29 -2.33
CA GLY A 21 -2.09 7.60 -2.32
C GLY A 21 -2.92 8.71 -2.98
N GLN A 22 -4.12 8.42 -3.49
CA GLN A 22 -5.05 9.41 -3.99
C GLN A 22 -6.10 9.78 -2.93
N GLN A 23 -6.63 10.99 -3.00
CA GLN A 23 -7.80 11.37 -2.22
C GLN A 23 -9.08 10.88 -2.90
N ILE A 24 -9.80 10.04 -2.19
CA ILE A 24 -11.06 9.44 -2.63
C ILE A 24 -12.22 9.90 -1.74
N VAL A 25 -13.43 9.81 -2.29
CA VAL A 25 -14.69 10.05 -1.59
C VAL A 25 -15.37 8.69 -1.38
N LEU A 26 -15.63 8.35 -0.12
CA LEU A 26 -16.38 7.17 0.26
C LEU A 26 -17.87 7.52 0.30
N VAL A 27 -18.68 6.82 -0.48
CA VAL A 27 -20.13 6.93 -0.40
C VAL A 27 -20.66 5.80 0.46
N VAL A 28 -21.34 6.19 1.52
CA VAL A 28 -21.85 5.31 2.56
C VAL A 28 -23.36 5.35 2.51
N ASP A 29 -23.98 4.17 2.60
CA ASP A 29 -25.41 4.08 2.89
C ASP A 29 -25.60 4.33 4.40
N PRO A 30 -26.24 5.43 4.80
CA PRO A 30 -26.42 5.77 6.21
C PRO A 30 -27.33 4.77 6.94
N HIS A 31 -28.20 4.04 6.23
CA HIS A 31 -29.12 3.07 6.85
C HIS A 31 -28.44 1.72 7.07
N ALA A 32 -27.55 1.29 6.18
CA ALA A 32 -26.79 0.05 6.32
C ALA A 32 -25.45 0.23 7.04
N GLY A 33 -25.00 1.47 7.27
CA GLY A 33 -23.67 1.77 7.82
C GLY A 33 -22.53 1.15 6.99
N THR A 34 -22.78 0.99 5.69
CA THR A 34 -21.92 0.22 4.78
C THR A 34 -21.50 1.10 3.62
N VAL A 35 -20.22 1.01 3.27
CA VAL A 35 -19.67 1.71 2.10
C VAL A 35 -20.21 1.05 0.84
N VAL A 36 -20.85 1.84 -0.02
CA VAL A 36 -21.48 1.37 -1.26
C VAL A 36 -20.53 1.52 -2.45
N ARG A 37 -19.80 2.64 -2.52
CA ARG A 37 -18.89 2.93 -3.63
C ARG A 37 -17.78 3.89 -3.26
N VAL A 38 -16.71 3.85 -4.05
CA VAL A 38 -15.62 4.82 -4.05
C VAL A 38 -15.77 5.75 -5.24
N GLN A 39 -15.59 7.04 -5.01
CA GLN A 39 -15.58 8.06 -6.05
C GLN A 39 -14.32 8.91 -5.98
N ASN A 40 -13.97 9.57 -7.08
CA ASN A 40 -12.98 10.65 -7.05
C ASN A 40 -13.65 11.97 -6.62
N ARG A 41 -12.83 13.02 -6.47
CA ARG A 41 -13.32 14.38 -6.18
C ARG A 41 -14.25 14.95 -7.25
N ALA A 42 -14.17 14.46 -8.49
CA ALA A 42 -15.03 14.87 -9.59
C ALA A 42 -16.40 14.16 -9.59
N GLY A 43 -16.64 13.23 -8.66
CA GLY A 43 -17.89 12.45 -8.59
C GLY A 43 -17.94 11.25 -9.52
N GLU A 44 -16.82 10.86 -10.11
CA GLU A 44 -16.75 9.68 -10.98
C GLU A 44 -16.55 8.41 -10.12
N PRO A 45 -17.26 7.31 -10.41
CA PRO A 45 -17.03 6.02 -9.76
C PRO A 45 -15.61 5.52 -10.07
N GLN A 46 -14.82 5.31 -9.03
CA GLN A 46 -13.45 4.79 -9.13
C GLN A 46 -13.35 3.31 -8.76
N GLY A 47 -14.40 2.74 -8.16
CA GLY A 47 -14.47 1.33 -7.83
C GLY A 47 -15.36 1.03 -6.63
N ALA A 48 -15.35 -0.23 -6.21
CA ALA A 48 -15.99 -0.69 -4.99
C ALA A 48 -15.01 -0.61 -3.81
N ALA A 49 -15.54 -0.32 -2.62
CA ALA A 49 -14.81 -0.47 -1.36
C ALA A 49 -15.45 -1.63 -0.59
N THR A 50 -14.68 -2.69 -0.38
CA THR A 50 -15.16 -3.88 0.30
C THR A 50 -14.71 -3.83 1.76
N ALA A 51 -15.58 -4.21 2.69
CA ALA A 51 -15.18 -4.30 4.10
C ALA A 51 -13.98 -5.25 4.23
N LEU A 52 -12.94 -4.79 4.94
CA LEU A 52 -11.74 -5.58 5.14
C LEU A 52 -12.07 -6.78 6.03
N ASP A 53 -11.95 -7.98 5.48
CA ASP A 53 -11.96 -9.22 6.25
C ASP A 53 -10.53 -9.50 6.74
N ALA A 54 -10.27 -9.16 8.01
CA ALA A 54 -8.97 -9.35 8.64
C ALA A 54 -8.55 -10.83 8.70
N ILE A 55 -9.51 -11.77 8.83
CA ILE A 55 -9.24 -13.20 8.95
C ILE A 55 -8.89 -13.78 7.58
N ALA A 56 -9.70 -13.47 6.56
CA ALA A 56 -9.42 -13.91 5.19
C ALA A 56 -8.12 -13.28 4.66
N ASN A 57 -7.87 -11.99 4.92
CA ASN A 57 -6.66 -11.32 4.47
C ASN A 57 -5.41 -11.87 5.19
N SER A 58 -5.50 -12.21 6.49
CA SER A 58 -4.39 -12.85 7.21
C SER A 58 -4.01 -14.22 6.62
N ARG A 59 -4.97 -14.95 6.06
CA ARG A 59 -4.75 -16.27 5.45
C ARG A 59 -4.47 -16.19 3.95
N ARG A 60 -4.57 -14.99 3.35
CA ARG A 60 -4.39 -14.80 1.92
C ARG A 60 -2.94 -15.07 1.54
N ARG A 61 -2.74 -16.14 0.78
CA ARG A 61 -1.41 -16.49 0.24
C ARG A 61 -1.00 -15.41 -0.75
N ARG A 62 0.06 -14.68 -0.42
CA ARG A 62 0.59 -13.62 -1.27
C ARG A 62 1.20 -14.23 -2.53
N SER A 63 0.70 -13.84 -3.71
CA SER A 63 1.36 -14.19 -4.97
C SER A 63 2.73 -13.51 -4.98
N LYS A 64 3.80 -14.31 -4.94
CA LYS A 64 5.17 -13.82 -5.15
C LYS A 64 5.38 -13.74 -6.66
N PRO A 65 5.98 -12.65 -7.18
CA PRO A 65 6.47 -12.65 -8.55
C PRO A 65 7.42 -13.85 -8.74
N PRO A 66 7.48 -14.45 -9.95
CA PRO A 66 8.40 -15.55 -10.22
C PRO A 66 9.82 -15.11 -9.83
N VAL A 67 10.51 -15.96 -9.08
CA VAL A 67 11.93 -15.76 -8.80
C VAL A 67 12.66 -15.88 -10.13
N GLU A 68 13.13 -14.75 -10.68
CA GLU A 68 14.12 -14.78 -11.75
C GLU A 68 15.37 -15.52 -11.24
N PRO A 69 15.99 -16.37 -12.07
CA PRO A 69 17.22 -17.05 -11.69
C PRO A 69 18.27 -16.02 -11.27
N PRO A 70 19.13 -16.33 -10.29
CA PRO A 70 20.12 -15.38 -9.80
C PRO A 70 21.08 -15.02 -10.93
N THR A 71 20.88 -13.86 -11.55
CA THR A 71 21.94 -13.18 -12.31
C THR A 71 23.07 -12.91 -11.33
N ALA A 72 24.29 -13.29 -11.73
CA ALA A 72 25.51 -13.12 -10.93
C ALA A 72 25.53 -11.71 -10.31
N ALA A 73 25.73 -11.66 -8.99
CA ALA A 73 25.71 -10.41 -8.25
C ALA A 73 26.70 -9.42 -8.88
N PRO A 74 26.29 -8.18 -9.19
CA PRO A 74 27.24 -7.15 -9.57
C PRO A 74 28.22 -6.94 -8.42
N ALA A 75 29.50 -6.70 -8.76
CA ALA A 75 30.57 -6.51 -7.79
C ALA A 75 30.13 -5.54 -6.67
N PRO A 76 30.47 -5.81 -5.40
CA PRO A 76 29.99 -5.04 -4.26
C PRO A 76 30.53 -3.61 -4.35
N GLY A 77 29.72 -2.72 -4.93
CA GLY A 77 29.87 -1.28 -4.80
C GLY A 77 29.43 -0.84 -3.39
N PRO A 78 29.87 0.34 -2.93
CA PRO A 78 29.61 0.79 -1.57
C PRO A 78 28.11 0.84 -1.29
N ASN A 79 27.70 0.12 -0.25
CA ASN A 79 26.29 0.08 0.19
C ASN A 79 25.90 1.42 0.83
N LEU A 80 24.60 1.77 0.81
CA LEU A 80 24.08 3.02 1.39
C LEU A 80 24.47 3.18 2.87
N ILE A 81 24.59 2.08 3.61
CA ILE A 81 25.06 2.09 5.00
C ILE A 81 26.54 2.53 5.08
N GLU A 82 27.39 2.03 4.18
CA GLU A 82 28.81 2.38 4.14
C GLU A 82 29.03 3.84 3.70
N LEU A 83 28.19 4.34 2.79
CA LEU A 83 28.20 5.75 2.38
C LEU A 83 27.77 6.68 3.53
N ALA A 84 26.71 6.32 4.26
CA ALA A 84 26.26 7.08 5.42
C ALA A 84 27.32 7.12 6.53
N HIS A 85 27.98 5.98 6.79
CA HIS A 85 29.09 5.90 7.75
C HIS A 85 30.24 6.83 7.35
N ARG A 86 30.67 6.79 6.08
CA ARG A 86 31.73 7.70 5.58
C ARG A 86 31.33 9.16 5.68
N HIS A 87 30.08 9.53 5.39
CA HIS A 87 29.62 10.91 5.51
C HIS A 87 29.59 11.42 6.94
N HIS A 88 29.27 10.55 7.91
CA HIS A 88 29.20 10.94 9.31
C HIS A 88 30.60 11.14 9.91
N TYR A 89 31.52 10.21 9.66
CA TYR A 89 32.89 10.31 10.18
C TYR A 89 33.79 11.28 9.41
N ARG A 90 33.46 11.61 8.14
CA ARG A 90 34.14 12.67 7.38
C ARG A 90 33.77 14.09 7.86
N ARG A 91 32.73 14.22 8.68
CA ARG A 91 32.28 15.50 9.24
C ARG A 91 32.86 15.80 10.62
N GLU A 92 33.63 14.86 11.20
CA GLU A 92 34.24 15.00 12.53
C GLU A 92 35.75 15.30 12.48
N ASP A 93 36.30 15.64 11.30
CA ASP A 93 37.65 16.21 11.11
C ASP A 93 37.57 17.67 10.62
#